data_AF-A0A480A813-F1
#
_entry.id   AF-A0A480A813-F1
#
_cell.length_a   1.000
_cell.length_b   1.000
_cell.length_c   1.000
_cell.angle_alpha   90.00
_cell.angle_beta   90.00
_cell.angle_gamma   90.00
#
_symmetry.space_group_name_H-M   'P 1'
#
loop_
_entity.id
_entity.type
_entity.pdbx_description
1 polymer ?
#
loop_
_entity_poly.entity_id
_entity_poly.type
_entity_poly.pdbx_seq_one_letter_code
_entity_poly.pdbx_strand_id
1 'polypeptide(L)'
;MKLADGRTDEQVLIEDIAPKFRENDDIPFVIHLGDLGRPQEACSDAWLEKSQTFWKNEIVKPVFYTPGDNDWTDCDRENLKVRQSELERLNAIRRVLFSQPKSVNPEWRYEQQSSLPENETWFYKGVRFVTQHIVSTDNGRTEIFLDDPQTVEKLTDARDKENEIWLDHAFDLAKNSDTSAIVVATQLDPFAPDGSTGDVYSRCLNNHAYKGFCEQLETLAAKLDKPVLLLHGDTNAYCFDQPFPVAKTPKLWRLNAPGDFKVIDASLISFDPTSSAQPFKVTGLLSGQVPPQVCDYSR
;
A
#
# COMPACT_ATOMS: atom_id res chain seq x y z
N MET A 1 -8.87 -13.95 11.02
CA MET A 1 -9.26 -14.39 12.40
C MET A 1 -10.69 -14.93 12.30
N LYS A 2 -11.35 -15.38 13.36
CA LYS A 2 -12.83 -15.44 13.33
C LYS A 2 -13.34 -14.23 14.06
N LEU A 3 -14.21 -13.46 13.41
CA LEU A 3 -14.92 -12.35 14.04
C LEU A 3 -15.85 -12.87 15.14
N ALA A 4 -16.39 -11.95 15.95
CA ALA A 4 -17.33 -12.28 17.02
C ALA A 4 -18.59 -13.01 16.51
N ASP A 5 -18.95 -12.81 15.24
CA ASP A 5 -20.05 -13.48 14.54
C ASP A 5 -19.65 -14.82 13.88
N GLY A 6 -18.38 -15.23 14.02
CA GLY A 6 -17.84 -16.48 13.52
C GLY A 6 -17.34 -16.46 12.07
N ARG A 7 -17.51 -15.35 11.34
CA ARG A 7 -17.04 -15.19 9.96
C ARG A 7 -15.54 -14.92 9.87
N THR A 8 -14.94 -15.29 8.75
CA THR A 8 -13.55 -14.92 8.43
C THR A 8 -13.47 -13.54 7.77
N ASP A 9 -12.26 -12.98 7.77
CA ASP A 9 -11.93 -11.71 7.12
C ASP A 9 -12.30 -11.76 5.62
N GLU A 10 -12.05 -12.90 4.96
CA GLU A 10 -12.45 -13.14 3.56
C GLU A 10 -13.98 -13.16 3.38
N GLN A 11 -14.73 -13.76 4.31
CA GLN A 11 -16.19 -13.75 4.23
C GLN A 11 -16.74 -12.33 4.34
N VAL A 12 -16.20 -11.48 5.21
CA VAL A 12 -16.59 -10.07 5.27
C VAL A 12 -16.23 -9.31 3.99
N LEU A 13 -15.06 -9.58 3.42
CA LEU A 13 -14.66 -9.00 2.14
C LEU A 13 -15.67 -9.35 1.03
N ILE A 14 -16.06 -10.61 0.90
CA ILE A 14 -16.96 -11.10 -0.14
C ILE A 14 -18.42 -10.68 0.09
N GLU A 15 -18.91 -10.84 1.32
CA GLU A 15 -20.33 -10.69 1.65
C GLU A 15 -20.74 -9.25 1.95
N ASP A 16 -19.83 -8.43 2.49
CA ASP A 16 -20.16 -7.08 2.98
C ASP A 16 -19.42 -5.97 2.22
N ILE A 17 -18.10 -6.08 2.04
CA ILE A 17 -17.26 -5.01 1.46
C ILE A 17 -17.41 -4.94 -0.06
N ALA A 18 -17.23 -6.06 -0.77
CA ALA A 18 -17.28 -6.09 -2.23
C ALA A 18 -18.61 -5.59 -2.83
N PRO A 19 -19.79 -5.92 -2.27
CA PRO A 19 -21.05 -5.33 -2.71
C PRO A 19 -21.05 -3.79 -2.61
N LYS A 20 -20.49 -3.21 -1.54
CA LYS A 20 -20.41 -1.74 -1.39
C LYS A 20 -19.53 -1.10 -2.46
N PHE A 21 -18.43 -1.76 -2.84
CA PHE A 21 -17.64 -1.28 -3.98
C PHE A 21 -18.43 -1.32 -5.27
N ARG A 22 -19.15 -2.41 -5.57
CA ARG A 22 -19.92 -2.54 -6.82
C ARG A 22 -21.10 -1.56 -6.91
N GLU A 23 -21.84 -1.41 -5.82
CA GLU A 23 -23.10 -0.66 -5.79
C GLU A 23 -22.89 0.86 -5.74
N ASN A 24 -21.71 1.34 -5.34
CA ASN A 24 -21.44 2.75 -5.18
C ASN A 24 -20.65 3.33 -6.36
N ASP A 25 -21.35 3.92 -7.33
CA ASP A 25 -20.74 4.54 -8.53
C ASP A 25 -19.76 5.69 -8.23
N ASP A 26 -19.81 6.28 -7.03
CA ASP A 26 -18.87 7.33 -6.63
C ASP A 26 -17.47 6.79 -6.29
N ILE A 27 -17.31 5.48 -6.15
CA ILE A 27 -16.01 4.82 -5.96
C ILE A 27 -15.44 4.45 -7.34
N PRO A 28 -14.44 5.16 -7.88
CA PRO A 28 -13.95 4.92 -9.24
C PRO A 28 -13.02 3.70 -9.37
N PHE A 29 -12.31 3.36 -8.30
CA PHE A 29 -11.32 2.30 -8.25
C PHE A 29 -11.06 1.89 -6.79
N VAL A 30 -10.33 0.80 -6.60
CA VAL A 30 -9.85 0.32 -5.29
C VAL A 30 -8.32 0.29 -5.31
N ILE A 31 -7.68 0.57 -4.17
CA ILE A 31 -6.25 0.34 -3.95
C ILE A 31 -6.11 -0.77 -2.92
N HIS A 32 -5.37 -1.83 -3.23
CA HIS A 32 -5.03 -2.93 -2.33
C HIS A 32 -3.56 -2.81 -1.93
N LEU A 33 -3.30 -2.71 -0.62
CA LEU A 33 -1.97 -2.39 -0.06
C LEU A 33 -1.17 -3.64 0.28
N GLY A 34 -1.20 -4.67 -0.58
CA GLY A 34 -0.51 -5.93 -0.33
C GLY A 34 -1.29 -6.91 0.53
N ASP A 35 -0.67 -8.05 0.82
CA ASP A 35 -1.14 -9.12 1.68
C ASP A 35 -2.51 -9.64 1.24
N LEU A 36 -2.56 -10.18 0.02
CA LEU A 36 -3.76 -10.76 -0.59
C LEU A 36 -4.32 -11.93 0.23
N GLY A 37 -3.53 -12.46 1.16
CA GLY A 37 -3.88 -13.51 2.09
C GLY A 37 -2.69 -13.80 2.98
N ARG A 38 -2.83 -14.79 3.86
CA ARG A 38 -1.70 -15.25 4.67
C ARG A 38 -0.70 -16.01 3.80
N PRO A 39 0.57 -16.17 4.23
CA PRO A 39 1.59 -16.80 3.38
C PRO A 39 1.26 -18.29 3.09
N GLN A 40 0.48 -18.96 3.94
CA GLN A 40 0.02 -20.33 3.69
C GLN A 40 -0.88 -20.45 2.44
N GLU A 41 -1.52 -19.36 2.02
CA GLU A 41 -2.47 -19.31 0.91
C GLU A 41 -1.91 -18.47 -0.24
N ALA A 42 -1.45 -17.25 0.06
CA ALA A 42 -0.99 -16.24 -0.89
C ALA A 42 0.22 -16.67 -1.73
N CYS A 43 1.06 -17.54 -1.19
CA CYS A 43 2.24 -18.10 -1.84
C CYS A 43 1.90 -19.20 -2.86
N SER A 44 0.90 -18.97 -3.72
CA SER A 44 0.51 -19.89 -4.78
C SER A 44 -0.05 -19.17 -6.01
N ASP A 45 0.20 -19.72 -7.20
CA ASP A 45 -0.37 -19.18 -8.46
C ASP A 45 -1.90 -19.22 -8.43
N ALA A 46 -2.48 -20.29 -7.86
CA ALA A 46 -3.93 -20.43 -7.73
C ALA A 46 -4.56 -19.32 -6.89
N TRP A 47 -3.87 -18.83 -5.85
CA TRP A 47 -4.36 -17.70 -5.06
C TRP A 47 -4.30 -16.39 -5.86
N LEU A 48 -3.21 -16.13 -6.59
CA LEU A 48 -3.12 -14.94 -7.45
C LEU A 48 -4.22 -14.93 -8.52
N GLU A 49 -4.47 -16.06 -9.17
CA GLU A 49 -5.54 -16.21 -10.17
C GLU A 49 -6.93 -16.04 -9.54
N LYS A 50 -7.14 -16.56 -8.34
CA LYS A 50 -8.37 -16.35 -7.55
C LYS A 50 -8.57 -14.87 -7.24
N SER A 51 -7.54 -14.16 -6.77
CA SER A 51 -7.60 -12.72 -6.48
C SER A 51 -7.90 -11.90 -7.73
N GLN A 52 -7.24 -12.20 -8.86
CA GLN A 52 -7.55 -11.55 -10.15
C GLN A 52 -9.01 -11.79 -10.58
N THR A 53 -9.50 -13.02 -10.43
CA THR A 53 -10.89 -13.38 -10.76
C THR A 53 -11.88 -12.67 -9.84
N PHE A 54 -11.58 -12.60 -8.54
CA PHE A 54 -12.37 -11.88 -7.56
C PHE A 54 -12.44 -10.39 -7.89
N TRP A 55 -11.32 -9.73 -8.21
CA TRP A 55 -11.34 -8.33 -8.63
C TRP A 55 -12.21 -8.11 -9.87
N LYS A 56 -12.09 -8.98 -10.87
CA LYS A 56 -12.87 -8.88 -12.10
C LYS A 56 -14.37 -9.06 -11.87
N ASN A 57 -14.77 -10.03 -11.05
CA ASN A 57 -16.17 -10.46 -10.95
C ASN A 57 -16.91 -9.82 -9.76
N GLU A 58 -16.19 -9.56 -8.67
CA GLU A 58 -16.79 -9.11 -7.41
C GLU A 58 -16.46 -7.65 -7.09
N ILE A 59 -15.32 -7.09 -7.52
CA ILE A 59 -15.05 -5.66 -7.34
C ILE A 59 -15.58 -4.86 -8.52
N VAL A 60 -15.43 -5.41 -9.75
CA VAL A 60 -15.96 -4.88 -11.01
C VAL A 60 -15.51 -3.43 -11.28
N LYS A 61 -14.32 -3.08 -10.77
CA LYS A 61 -13.68 -1.76 -10.89
C LYS A 61 -12.18 -1.95 -11.04
N PRO A 62 -11.44 -0.95 -11.56
CA PRO A 62 -9.98 -1.00 -11.53
C PRO A 62 -9.49 -1.22 -10.09
N VAL A 63 -8.61 -2.20 -9.91
CA VAL A 63 -7.89 -2.44 -8.66
C VAL A 63 -6.41 -2.16 -8.91
N PHE A 64 -5.88 -1.15 -8.23
CA PHE A 64 -4.44 -0.88 -8.17
C PHE A 64 -3.88 -1.62 -6.97
N TYR A 65 -2.79 -2.33 -7.17
CA TYR A 65 -2.24 -3.24 -6.16
C TYR A 65 -0.75 -3.02 -6.07
N THR A 66 -0.24 -2.99 -4.84
CA THR A 66 1.19 -3.07 -4.55
C THR A 66 1.42 -4.32 -3.70
N PRO A 67 2.44 -5.16 -3.99
CA PRO A 67 2.69 -6.37 -3.22
C PRO A 67 2.98 -6.10 -1.75
N GLY A 68 2.57 -7.03 -0.89
CA GLY A 68 2.99 -7.12 0.51
C GLY A 68 3.99 -8.25 0.74
N ASP A 69 4.49 -8.35 1.97
CA ASP A 69 5.47 -9.37 2.35
C ASP A 69 4.85 -10.78 2.32
N ASN A 70 3.57 -10.90 2.71
CA ASN A 70 2.83 -12.17 2.72
C ASN A 70 2.62 -12.75 1.32
N ASP A 71 2.72 -11.91 0.29
CA ASP A 71 2.54 -12.31 -1.10
C ASP A 71 3.80 -12.97 -1.70
N TRP A 72 5.00 -12.68 -1.15
CA TRP A 72 6.25 -13.21 -1.71
C TRP A 72 7.43 -13.38 -0.73
N THR A 73 7.79 -12.42 0.12
CA THR A 73 8.96 -12.55 1.01
C THR A 73 8.72 -13.56 2.13
N ASP A 74 7.47 -13.74 2.53
CA ASP A 74 7.09 -14.71 3.57
C ASP A 74 6.84 -16.11 3.03
N CYS A 75 7.13 -16.36 1.76
CA CYS A 75 6.79 -17.64 1.14
C CYS A 75 7.77 -18.77 1.42
N ASP A 76 8.86 -18.47 2.12
CA ASP A 76 9.92 -19.41 2.41
C ASP A 76 10.10 -19.69 3.92
N ARG A 77 9.21 -19.15 4.77
CA ARG A 77 9.25 -19.32 6.23
C ARG A 77 9.27 -20.78 6.63
N GLU A 78 10.03 -21.11 7.66
CA GLU A 78 10.18 -22.49 8.15
C GLU A 78 8.86 -23.12 8.66
N ASN A 79 7.92 -22.29 9.10
CA ASN A 79 6.62 -22.75 9.61
C ASN A 79 5.61 -23.08 8.50
N LEU A 80 5.94 -22.84 7.22
CA LEU A 80 5.09 -23.20 6.09
C LEU A 80 5.25 -24.66 5.71
N LYS A 81 4.13 -25.31 5.41
CA LYS A 81 4.11 -26.70 4.90
C LYS A 81 4.72 -26.80 3.51
N VAL A 82 4.48 -25.79 2.68
CA VAL A 82 5.04 -25.66 1.33
C VAL A 82 5.79 -24.34 1.31
N ARG A 83 7.09 -24.42 1.09
CA ARG A 83 8.00 -23.28 1.03
C ARG A 83 8.40 -23.06 -0.43
N GLN A 84 8.50 -21.81 -0.85
CA GLN A 84 8.84 -21.43 -2.22
C GLN A 84 9.89 -20.33 -2.21
N SER A 85 10.70 -20.24 -3.27
CA SER A 85 11.62 -19.11 -3.47
C SER A 85 10.82 -17.79 -3.48
N GLU A 86 11.29 -16.80 -2.73
CA GLU A 86 10.72 -15.45 -2.69
C GLU A 86 10.81 -14.80 -4.07
N LEU A 87 11.97 -14.96 -4.73
CA LEU A 87 12.20 -14.40 -6.07
C LEU A 87 11.31 -15.06 -7.13
N GLU A 88 11.08 -16.38 -7.06
CA GLU A 88 10.12 -17.05 -7.93
C GLU A 88 8.68 -16.56 -7.68
N ARG A 89 8.32 -16.31 -6.41
CA ARG A 89 6.99 -15.77 -6.04
C ARG A 89 6.77 -14.36 -6.55
N LEU A 90 7.74 -13.47 -6.40
CA LEU A 90 7.65 -12.12 -6.97
C LEU A 90 7.51 -12.16 -8.49
N ASN A 91 8.24 -13.03 -9.17
CA ASN A 91 8.08 -13.23 -10.61
C ASN A 91 6.69 -13.75 -10.98
N ALA A 92 6.10 -14.63 -10.17
CA ALA A 92 4.73 -15.10 -10.38
C ALA A 92 3.69 -13.97 -10.19
N ILE A 93 3.85 -13.11 -9.18
CA ILE A 93 3.01 -11.90 -9.00
C ILE A 93 3.03 -11.04 -10.27
N ARG A 94 4.23 -10.71 -10.76
CA ARG A 94 4.41 -9.89 -11.97
C ARG A 94 3.77 -10.55 -13.19
N ARG A 95 3.95 -11.86 -13.35
CA ARG A 95 3.36 -12.64 -14.46
C ARG A 95 1.83 -12.64 -14.42
N VAL A 96 1.22 -12.88 -13.26
CA VAL A 96 -0.23 -13.07 -13.16
C VAL A 96 -0.96 -11.73 -13.12
N LEU A 97 -0.48 -10.78 -12.31
CA LEU A 97 -1.21 -9.54 -12.01
C LEU A 97 -0.76 -8.34 -12.84
N PHE A 98 0.44 -8.38 -13.42
CA PHE A 98 1.04 -7.22 -14.11
C PHE A 98 1.59 -7.54 -15.51
N SER A 99 1.25 -8.69 -16.10
CA SER A 99 1.74 -9.06 -17.44
C SER A 99 1.23 -8.15 -18.54
N GLN A 100 0.15 -7.40 -18.31
CA GLN A 100 -0.37 -6.40 -19.22
C GLN A 100 -0.70 -5.12 -18.44
N PRO A 101 -0.42 -3.93 -19.02
CA PRO A 101 -0.87 -2.67 -18.44
C PRO A 101 -2.40 -2.65 -18.30
N LYS A 102 -2.91 -1.99 -17.25
CA LYS A 102 -4.35 -1.89 -17.05
C LYS A 102 -5.03 -1.10 -18.17
N SER A 103 -6.22 -1.55 -18.56
CA SER A 103 -7.10 -0.78 -19.45
C SER A 103 -7.99 0.13 -18.61
N VAL A 104 -7.58 1.38 -18.46
CA VAL A 104 -8.35 2.45 -17.78
C VAL A 104 -8.66 3.58 -18.76
N ASN A 105 -9.55 4.50 -18.38
CA ASN A 105 -9.85 5.67 -19.19
C ASN A 105 -8.53 6.44 -19.49
N PRO A 106 -8.21 6.78 -20.76
CA PRO A 106 -7.00 7.55 -21.11
C PRO A 106 -6.86 8.89 -20.38
N GLU A 107 -7.97 9.52 -19.97
CA GLU A 107 -7.96 10.74 -19.13
C GLU A 107 -7.28 10.52 -17.78
N TRP A 108 -7.16 9.26 -17.35
CA TRP A 108 -6.46 8.92 -16.12
C TRP A 108 -4.95 8.97 -16.27
N ARG A 109 -4.40 9.19 -17.48
CA ARG A 109 -2.94 9.33 -17.71
C ARG A 109 -2.13 8.30 -16.93
N TYR A 110 -2.56 7.04 -17.08
CA TYR A 110 -2.01 5.90 -16.39
C TYR A 110 -0.65 5.53 -16.98
N GLU A 111 0.31 5.24 -16.11
CA GLU A 111 1.65 4.78 -16.46
C GLU A 111 2.04 3.63 -15.53
N GLN A 112 2.80 2.68 -16.09
CA GLN A 112 3.37 1.53 -15.37
C GLN A 112 4.87 1.58 -15.54
N GLN A 113 5.63 1.42 -14.46
CA GLN A 113 7.08 1.40 -14.52
C GLN A 113 7.54 0.10 -15.19
N SER A 114 8.36 0.20 -16.23
CA SER A 114 8.77 -0.98 -17.02
C SER A 114 9.70 -1.93 -16.26
N SER A 115 10.52 -1.42 -15.35
CA SER A 115 11.44 -2.19 -14.50
C SER A 115 10.75 -2.88 -13.32
N LEU A 116 9.70 -2.25 -12.78
CA LEU A 116 8.89 -2.71 -11.65
C LEU A 116 7.41 -2.57 -12.03
N PRO A 117 6.81 -3.55 -12.71
CA PRO A 117 5.46 -3.39 -13.26
C PRO A 117 4.36 -3.24 -12.19
N GLU A 118 4.66 -3.57 -10.94
CA GLU A 118 3.83 -3.28 -9.77
C GLU A 118 3.81 -1.81 -9.32
N ASN A 119 4.73 -1.00 -9.84
CA ASN A 119 4.75 0.45 -9.67
C ASN A 119 3.91 1.10 -10.78
N GLU A 120 2.78 1.65 -10.38
CA GLU A 120 1.77 2.24 -11.23
C GLU A 120 1.52 3.69 -10.78
N THR A 121 1.24 4.60 -11.72
CA THR A 121 0.77 5.96 -11.42
C THR A 121 -0.40 6.32 -12.31
N TRP A 122 -1.39 7.03 -11.76
CA TRP A 122 -2.53 7.52 -12.51
C TRP A 122 -3.02 8.84 -11.93
N PHE A 123 -3.75 9.58 -12.74
CA PHE A 123 -4.43 10.83 -12.40
C PHE A 123 -5.92 10.56 -12.33
N TYR A 124 -6.60 11.11 -11.33
CA TYR A 124 -8.05 11.07 -11.28
C TYR A 124 -8.58 12.32 -10.60
N LYS A 125 -9.43 13.08 -11.33
CA LYS A 125 -10.11 14.29 -10.82
C LYS A 125 -9.20 15.23 -10.01
N GLY A 126 -8.02 15.54 -10.52
CA GLY A 126 -7.09 16.45 -9.86
C GLY A 126 -6.16 15.82 -8.84
N VAL A 127 -6.20 14.50 -8.62
CA VAL A 127 -5.29 13.80 -7.70
C VAL A 127 -4.38 12.87 -8.49
N ARG A 128 -3.08 12.93 -8.21
CA ARG A 128 -2.09 11.98 -8.71
C ARG A 128 -1.95 10.83 -7.70
N PHE A 129 -1.91 9.60 -8.15
CA PHE A 129 -1.72 8.42 -7.33
C PHE A 129 -0.45 7.70 -7.77
N VAL A 130 0.25 7.07 -6.84
CA VAL A 130 1.43 6.27 -7.13
C VAL A 130 1.52 5.08 -6.18
N THR A 131 1.74 3.87 -6.71
CA THR A 131 2.15 2.72 -5.90
C THR A 131 3.67 2.66 -5.81
N GLN A 132 4.17 2.20 -4.66
CA GLN A 132 5.59 2.02 -4.36
C GLN A 132 5.78 0.61 -3.81
N HIS A 133 6.53 -0.23 -4.53
CA HIS A 133 6.85 -1.59 -4.10
C HIS A 133 7.91 -1.57 -2.98
N ILE A 134 7.43 -1.34 -1.78
CA ILE A 134 8.20 -1.41 -0.53
C ILE A 134 7.37 -2.25 0.43
N VAL A 135 8.00 -3.27 1.01
CA VAL A 135 7.33 -4.27 1.87
C VAL A 135 7.98 -4.33 3.25
N SER A 136 7.29 -4.99 4.18
CA SER A 136 7.85 -5.38 5.48
C SER A 136 9.02 -6.37 5.35
N THR A 137 9.44 -7.00 6.44
CA THR A 137 10.61 -7.91 6.44
C THR A 137 11.89 -7.21 5.96
N ASP A 138 12.11 -5.98 6.46
CA ASP A 138 13.19 -5.06 6.05
C ASP A 138 13.29 -4.89 4.52
N ASN A 139 12.13 -4.81 3.85
CA ASN A 139 12.00 -4.72 2.39
C ASN A 139 12.55 -5.99 1.70
N GLY A 140 12.31 -7.16 2.30
CA GLY A 140 12.84 -8.45 1.83
C GLY A 140 14.35 -8.60 2.01
N ARG A 141 14.96 -7.90 2.98
CA ARG A 141 16.42 -8.02 3.27
C ARG A 141 16.73 -9.01 4.39
N THR A 142 15.75 -9.30 5.23
CA THR A 142 15.91 -10.23 6.33
C THR A 142 15.22 -11.54 6.03
N GLU A 143 15.64 -12.58 6.76
CA GLU A 143 14.76 -13.72 6.98
C GLU A 143 14.50 -14.51 5.67
N ILE A 144 15.55 -14.54 4.83
CA ILE A 144 15.69 -15.24 3.55
C ILE A 144 16.26 -16.63 3.82
N PHE A 145 15.50 -17.67 3.50
CA PHE A 145 15.82 -19.06 3.84
C PHE A 145 16.00 -20.00 2.64
N LEU A 146 15.44 -19.69 1.47
CA LEU A 146 15.57 -20.52 0.26
C LEU A 146 16.39 -19.89 -0.87
N ASP A 147 16.33 -18.57 -1.02
CA ASP A 147 17.12 -17.84 -2.01
C ASP A 147 18.53 -17.50 -1.49
N ASP A 148 19.43 -17.12 -2.38
CA ASP A 148 20.76 -16.63 -2.01
C ASP A 148 20.65 -15.18 -1.47
N PRO A 149 21.01 -14.91 -0.18
CA PRO A 149 20.79 -13.59 0.41
C PRO A 149 21.53 -12.45 -0.30
N GLN A 150 22.73 -12.71 -0.85
CA GLN A 150 23.51 -11.69 -1.57
C GLN A 150 22.82 -11.29 -2.89
N THR A 151 22.22 -12.27 -3.57
CA THR A 151 21.42 -12.04 -4.77
C THR A 151 20.16 -11.25 -4.45
N VAL A 152 19.44 -11.63 -3.38
CA VAL A 152 18.24 -10.91 -2.92
C VAL A 152 18.57 -9.47 -2.56
N GLU A 153 19.61 -9.23 -1.74
CA GLU A 153 20.04 -7.89 -1.34
C GLU A 153 20.35 -7.01 -2.56
N LYS A 154 21.10 -7.53 -3.54
CA LYS A 154 21.42 -6.80 -4.78
C LYS A 154 20.17 -6.45 -5.60
N LEU A 155 19.20 -7.36 -5.69
CA LEU A 155 17.94 -7.11 -6.41
C LEU A 155 17.06 -6.11 -5.66
N THR A 156 17.05 -6.17 -4.34
CA THR A 156 16.37 -5.20 -3.48
C THR A 156 16.99 -3.81 -3.60
N ASP A 157 18.30 -3.66 -3.61
CA ASP A 157 18.97 -2.37 -3.85
C ASP A 157 18.63 -1.79 -5.23
N ALA A 158 18.54 -2.65 -6.26
CA ALA A 158 18.09 -2.23 -7.57
C ALA A 158 16.62 -1.79 -7.55
N ARG A 159 15.75 -2.49 -6.81
CA ARG A 159 14.35 -2.10 -6.62
C ARG A 159 14.23 -0.76 -5.91
N ASP A 160 15.01 -0.51 -4.86
CA ASP A 160 14.98 0.75 -4.11
C ASP A 160 15.37 1.94 -4.97
N LYS A 161 16.39 1.78 -5.83
CA LYS A 161 16.77 2.81 -6.80
C LYS A 161 15.65 3.08 -7.82
N GLU A 162 14.98 2.05 -8.30
CA GLU A 162 13.87 2.19 -9.24
C GLU A 162 12.63 2.81 -8.58
N ASN A 163 12.35 2.49 -7.32
CA ASN A 163 11.31 3.13 -6.51
C ASN A 163 11.60 4.62 -6.30
N GLU A 164 12.85 4.98 -5.98
CA GLU A 164 13.29 6.38 -5.79
C GLU A 164 12.99 7.21 -7.05
N ILE A 165 13.41 6.71 -8.23
CA ILE A 165 13.17 7.34 -9.53
C ILE A 165 11.66 7.46 -9.81
N TRP A 166 10.89 6.42 -9.49
CA TRP A 166 9.45 6.40 -9.72
C TRP A 166 8.70 7.41 -8.83
N LEU A 167 9.11 7.54 -7.57
CA LEU A 167 8.50 8.49 -6.65
C LEU A 167 8.79 9.93 -7.09
N ASP A 168 10.04 10.22 -7.47
CA ASP A 168 10.41 11.53 -8.03
C ASP A 168 9.58 11.87 -9.27
N HIS A 169 9.41 10.91 -10.19
CA HIS A 169 8.57 11.07 -11.38
C HIS A 169 7.11 11.39 -11.04
N ALA A 170 6.51 10.66 -10.11
CA ALA A 170 5.13 10.92 -9.67
C ALA A 170 4.97 12.31 -9.03
N PHE A 171 5.94 12.76 -8.23
CA PHE A 171 5.94 14.09 -7.63
C PHE A 171 6.20 15.20 -8.65
N ASP A 172 7.01 14.95 -9.69
CA ASP A 172 7.17 15.86 -10.81
C ASP A 172 5.86 16.03 -11.58
N LEU A 173 5.15 14.94 -11.86
CA LEU A 173 3.80 14.99 -12.44
C LEU A 173 2.82 15.75 -11.54
N ALA A 174 2.96 15.64 -10.22
CA ALA A 174 2.10 16.33 -9.26
C ALA A 174 2.34 17.85 -9.19
N LYS A 175 3.43 18.38 -9.75
CA LYS A 175 3.66 19.83 -9.86
C LYS A 175 2.71 20.50 -10.86
N ASN A 176 2.18 19.75 -11.83
CA ASN A 176 1.26 20.27 -12.84
C ASN A 176 0.07 21.02 -12.23
N SER A 177 -0.38 22.09 -12.89
CA SER A 177 -1.42 22.99 -12.38
C SER A 177 -2.80 22.34 -12.22
N ASP A 178 -3.07 21.28 -12.97
CA ASP A 178 -4.31 20.49 -12.89
C ASP A 178 -4.27 19.45 -11.76
N THR A 179 -3.10 19.23 -11.14
CA THR A 179 -2.96 18.35 -9.98
C THR A 179 -3.05 19.18 -8.70
N SER A 180 -3.99 18.82 -7.85
CA SER A 180 -4.28 19.45 -6.57
C SER A 180 -3.72 18.67 -5.37
N ALA A 181 -3.44 17.38 -5.51
CA ALA A 181 -2.86 16.54 -4.45
C ALA A 181 -2.17 15.29 -5.03
N ILE A 182 -1.38 14.61 -4.20
CA ILE A 182 -0.78 13.31 -4.51
C ILE A 182 -1.06 12.28 -3.39
N VAL A 183 -1.29 11.03 -3.78
CA VAL A 183 -1.46 9.87 -2.90
C VAL A 183 -0.36 8.85 -3.21
N VAL A 184 0.42 8.48 -2.20
CA VAL A 184 1.47 7.47 -2.26
C VAL A 184 0.97 6.22 -1.54
N ALA A 185 1.00 5.06 -2.18
CA ALA A 185 0.49 3.80 -1.64
C ALA A 185 1.59 2.75 -1.59
N THR A 186 1.80 2.15 -0.42
CA THR A 186 2.79 1.09 -0.18
C THR A 186 2.25 0.08 0.83
N GLN A 187 2.86 -1.10 1.01
CA GLN A 187 2.38 -2.05 2.03
C GLN A 187 2.96 -1.73 3.41
N LEU A 188 4.27 -1.49 3.46
CA LEU A 188 5.08 -1.28 4.66
C LEU A 188 4.49 -0.32 5.72
N ASP A 189 4.56 -0.69 7.01
CA ASP A 189 4.48 0.25 8.14
C ASP A 189 5.87 0.60 8.72
N PRO A 190 6.47 1.73 8.33
CA PRO A 190 7.78 2.12 8.86
C PRO A 190 7.71 2.83 10.22
N PHE A 191 6.51 2.99 10.79
CA PHE A 191 6.26 3.74 12.02
C PHE A 191 5.95 2.83 13.22
N ALA A 192 5.89 1.53 12.98
CA ALA A 192 5.69 0.51 13.99
C ALA A 192 6.73 0.65 15.13
N PRO A 193 6.36 0.38 16.40
CA PRO A 193 7.29 0.45 17.51
C PRO A 193 8.52 -0.44 17.31
N ASP A 194 9.71 0.15 17.31
CA ASP A 194 11.02 -0.51 17.13
C ASP A 194 11.79 -0.68 18.46
N GLY A 195 11.14 -0.36 19.59
CA GLY A 195 11.76 -0.35 20.92
C GLY A 195 12.66 0.87 21.19
N SER A 196 12.84 1.77 20.23
CA SER A 196 13.61 3.00 20.41
C SER A 196 12.83 4.06 21.21
N THR A 197 13.56 4.98 21.84
CA THR A 197 13.00 6.17 22.45
C THR A 197 13.04 7.32 21.44
N GLY A 198 11.90 7.73 20.91
CA GLY A 198 11.82 8.78 19.89
C GLY A 198 10.37 9.09 19.51
N ASP A 199 10.19 10.10 18.66
CA ASP A 199 8.89 10.33 18.03
C ASP A 199 8.59 9.28 16.95
N VAL A 200 7.36 9.30 16.43
CA VAL A 200 6.89 8.33 15.42
C VAL A 200 7.76 8.39 14.16
N TYR A 201 8.16 9.59 13.72
CA TYR A 201 8.99 9.76 12.53
C TYR A 201 10.38 9.15 12.69
N SER A 202 10.98 9.29 13.87
CA SER A 202 12.32 8.76 14.16
C SER A 202 12.42 7.25 13.94
N ARG A 203 11.33 6.50 14.17
CA ARG A 203 11.28 5.05 13.92
C ARG A 203 11.50 4.73 12.44
N CYS A 204 10.90 5.50 11.54
CA CYS A 204 11.16 5.32 10.11
C CYS A 204 12.63 5.60 9.75
N LEU A 205 13.25 6.58 10.41
CA LEU A 205 14.65 6.92 10.16
C LEU A 205 15.65 5.93 10.78
N ASN A 206 15.24 5.20 11.82
CA ASN A 206 16.08 4.21 12.48
C ASN A 206 16.25 2.94 11.66
N ASN A 207 15.23 2.57 10.87
CA ASN A 207 15.33 1.41 10.00
C ASN A 207 16.05 1.78 8.69
N HIS A 208 17.27 1.26 8.51
CA HIS A 208 18.08 1.49 7.32
C HIS A 208 17.39 1.10 6.00
N ALA A 209 16.52 0.09 6.00
CA ALA A 209 15.79 -0.36 4.81
C ALA A 209 14.72 0.64 4.38
N TYR A 210 14.20 1.46 5.31
CA TYR A 210 13.06 2.35 5.08
C TYR A 210 13.43 3.84 5.12
N LYS A 211 14.57 4.15 5.75
CA LYS A 211 15.07 5.52 5.93
C LYS A 211 15.08 6.32 4.63
N GLY A 212 15.62 5.74 3.55
CA GLY A 212 15.73 6.41 2.26
C GLY A 212 14.37 6.88 1.72
N PHE A 213 13.36 6.00 1.76
CA PHE A 213 11.99 6.33 1.36
C PHE A 213 11.39 7.44 2.24
N CYS A 214 11.56 7.40 3.56
CA CYS A 214 11.01 8.42 4.45
C CYS A 214 11.70 9.79 4.32
N GLU A 215 13.01 9.83 4.10
CA GLU A 215 13.73 11.08 3.83
C GLU A 215 13.31 11.67 2.48
N GLN A 216 13.15 10.82 1.46
CA GLN A 216 12.67 11.24 0.14
C GLN A 216 11.24 11.79 0.22
N LEU A 217 10.32 11.08 0.88
CA LEU A 217 8.94 11.52 1.02
C LEU A 217 8.80 12.82 1.83
N GLU A 218 9.54 12.97 2.93
CA GLU A 218 9.60 14.24 3.69
C GLU A 218 10.05 15.39 2.78
N THR A 219 11.13 15.17 2.02
CA THR A 219 11.73 16.17 1.13
C THR A 219 10.78 16.57 0.00
N LEU A 220 10.15 15.60 -0.65
CA LEU A 220 9.22 15.84 -1.75
C LEU A 220 7.95 16.54 -1.27
N ALA A 221 7.38 16.09 -0.14
CA ALA A 221 6.19 16.69 0.44
C ALA A 221 6.43 18.14 0.90
N ALA A 222 7.60 18.42 1.50
CA ALA A 222 7.96 19.79 1.90
C ALA A 222 8.09 20.75 0.71
N LYS A 223 8.44 20.25 -0.48
CA LYS A 223 8.62 21.06 -1.70
C LYS A 223 7.36 21.21 -2.56
N LEU A 224 6.43 20.25 -2.54
CA LEU A 224 5.31 20.20 -3.48
C LEU A 224 4.27 21.31 -3.25
N ASP A 225 4.18 21.86 -2.03
CA ASP A 225 3.15 22.82 -1.59
C ASP A 225 1.68 22.38 -1.84
N LYS A 226 1.47 21.07 -2.04
CA LYS A 226 0.15 20.45 -2.21
C LYS A 226 -0.05 19.35 -1.17
N PRO A 227 -1.30 19.00 -0.85
CA PRO A 227 -1.62 17.85 -0.01
C PRO A 227 -0.99 16.56 -0.51
N VAL A 228 -0.38 15.83 0.42
CA VAL A 228 0.18 14.50 0.22
C VAL A 228 -0.50 13.54 1.18
N LEU A 229 -0.91 12.37 0.70
CA LEU A 229 -1.43 11.29 1.54
C LEU A 229 -0.55 10.05 1.35
N LEU A 230 0.06 9.56 2.43
CA LEU A 230 0.68 8.25 2.49
C LEU A 230 -0.37 7.22 2.93
N LEU A 231 -0.62 6.22 2.10
CA LEU A 231 -1.42 5.04 2.40
C LEU A 231 -0.49 3.86 2.66
N HIS A 232 -0.66 3.19 3.79
CA HIS A 232 0.01 1.91 4.03
C HIS A 232 -0.78 0.95 4.92
N GLY A 233 -0.28 -0.27 5.08
CA GLY A 233 -0.87 -1.36 5.87
C GLY A 233 0.20 -2.07 6.69
N ASP A 234 0.32 -3.40 6.54
CA ASP A 234 1.24 -4.32 7.24
C ASP A 234 0.89 -4.62 8.70
N THR A 235 0.62 -3.59 9.50
CA THR A 235 0.38 -3.76 10.94
C THR A 235 -1.09 -3.68 11.30
N ASN A 236 -1.42 -4.18 12.49
CA ASN A 236 -2.77 -4.14 13.04
C ASN A 236 -3.26 -2.74 13.45
N ALA A 237 -2.41 -1.72 13.38
CA ALA A 237 -2.78 -0.36 13.76
C ALA A 237 -3.67 0.28 12.69
N TYR A 238 -4.65 1.08 13.11
CA TYR A 238 -5.53 1.81 12.21
C TYR A 238 -5.61 3.27 12.68
N CYS A 239 -5.18 4.20 11.84
CA CYS A 239 -5.24 5.63 12.16
C CYS A 239 -5.12 6.54 10.94
N PHE A 240 -5.54 7.79 11.13
CA PHE A 240 -5.35 8.88 10.18
C PHE A 240 -4.75 10.09 10.88
N ASP A 241 -3.47 10.37 10.61
CA ASP A 241 -2.67 11.35 11.35
C ASP A 241 -1.58 12.02 10.48
N GLN A 242 -0.62 12.70 11.13
CA GLN A 242 0.55 13.29 10.48
C GLN A 242 1.81 12.82 11.22
N PRO A 243 2.45 11.71 10.79
CA PRO A 243 3.57 11.11 11.51
C PRO A 243 4.90 11.81 11.21
N PHE A 244 4.96 12.63 10.14
CA PHE A 244 6.14 13.42 9.76
C PHE A 244 6.18 14.76 10.52
N PRO A 245 7.34 15.45 10.56
CA PRO A 245 7.46 16.74 11.24
C PRO A 245 6.53 17.80 10.64
N VAL A 246 5.39 18.06 11.29
CA VAL A 246 4.33 18.98 10.82
C VAL A 246 4.86 20.38 10.47
N ALA A 247 5.89 20.86 11.18
CA ALA A 247 6.52 22.15 10.88
C ALA A 247 7.17 22.21 9.48
N LYS A 248 7.64 21.07 8.94
CA LYS A 248 8.23 20.96 7.60
C LYS A 248 7.23 20.48 6.56
N THR A 249 6.35 19.55 6.94
CA THR A 249 5.40 18.88 6.04
C THR A 249 3.95 19.04 6.52
N PRO A 250 3.43 20.27 6.67
CA PRO A 250 2.12 20.51 7.27
C PRO A 250 0.95 19.92 6.45
N LYS A 251 1.19 19.59 5.18
CA LYS A 251 0.21 19.05 4.23
C LYS A 251 0.38 17.54 3.97
N LEU A 252 1.28 16.87 4.70
CA LEU A 252 1.50 15.43 4.60
C LEU A 252 0.69 14.69 5.66
N TRP A 253 -0.22 13.84 5.20
CA TRP A 253 -1.08 13.00 6.02
C TRP A 253 -0.71 11.53 5.81
N ARG A 254 -0.99 10.70 6.80
CA ARG A 254 -0.90 9.25 6.73
C ARG A 254 -2.25 8.62 7.02
N LEU A 255 -2.60 7.59 6.27
CA LEU A 255 -3.57 6.58 6.67
C LEU A 255 -2.85 5.23 6.80
N ASN A 256 -2.80 4.67 8.01
CA ASN A 256 -2.60 3.24 8.18
C ASN A 256 -3.97 2.56 8.05
N ALA A 257 -4.16 1.78 6.99
CA ALA A 257 -5.43 1.25 6.54
C ALA A 257 -5.90 0.05 7.39
N PRO A 258 -7.22 -0.21 7.48
CA PRO A 258 -7.73 -1.39 8.15
C PRO A 258 -7.44 -2.64 7.29
N GLY A 259 -7.40 -3.82 7.92
CA GLY A 259 -7.20 -5.08 7.22
C GLY A 259 -6.48 -6.14 8.05
N ASP A 260 -5.56 -5.72 8.93
CA ASP A 260 -4.76 -6.65 9.72
C ASP A 260 -5.33 -6.82 11.15
N PHE A 261 -5.96 -7.98 11.40
CA PHE A 261 -6.52 -8.51 12.67
C PHE A 261 -7.52 -7.66 13.48
N LYS A 262 -7.32 -6.35 13.62
CA LYS A 262 -7.99 -5.47 14.60
C LYS A 262 -9.26 -4.83 14.04
N VAL A 263 -9.20 -4.35 12.80
CA VAL A 263 -10.32 -3.68 12.13
C VAL A 263 -10.55 -4.36 10.78
N ILE A 264 -11.71 -4.98 10.61
CA ILE A 264 -12.13 -5.59 9.34
C ILE A 264 -13.12 -4.66 8.67
N ASP A 265 -12.61 -3.78 7.82
CA ASP A 265 -13.36 -2.82 7.00
C ASP A 265 -12.46 -2.45 5.80
N ALA A 266 -12.96 -1.63 4.88
CA ALA A 266 -12.15 -0.90 3.92
C ALA A 266 -12.23 0.60 4.20
N SER A 267 -11.19 1.37 3.87
CA SER A 267 -11.28 2.83 3.96
C SER A 267 -11.90 3.45 2.72
N LEU A 268 -12.95 4.25 2.91
CA LEU A 268 -13.48 5.16 1.90
C LEU A 268 -12.80 6.52 2.04
N ILE A 269 -12.10 6.94 0.99
CA ILE A 269 -11.32 8.19 0.97
C ILE A 269 -11.97 9.15 -0.04
N SER A 270 -12.23 10.38 0.40
CA SER A 270 -12.64 11.47 -0.47
C SER A 270 -11.68 12.65 -0.38
N PHE A 271 -11.54 13.39 -1.48
CA PHE A 271 -10.69 14.56 -1.59
C PHE A 271 -11.53 15.80 -1.89
N ASP A 272 -11.38 16.82 -1.06
CA ASP A 272 -12.04 18.11 -1.18
C ASP A 272 -10.99 19.20 -1.44
N PRO A 273 -10.80 19.64 -2.71
CA PRO A 273 -9.79 20.64 -3.05
C PRO A 273 -10.09 22.02 -2.46
N THR A 274 -11.29 22.25 -1.93
CA THR A 274 -11.68 23.53 -1.32
C THR A 274 -11.31 23.60 0.17
N SER A 275 -11.03 22.46 0.80
CA SER A 275 -10.64 22.37 2.21
C SER A 275 -9.13 22.53 2.36
N SER A 276 -8.68 23.73 2.77
CA SER A 276 -7.25 24.00 2.96
C SER A 276 -6.65 23.36 4.23
N ALA A 277 -7.47 23.08 5.24
CA ALA A 277 -7.02 22.55 6.53
C ALA A 277 -6.88 21.02 6.54
N GLN A 278 -7.84 20.31 5.93
CA GLN A 278 -7.85 18.85 5.86
C GLN A 278 -8.58 18.41 4.59
N PRO A 279 -7.84 18.30 3.47
CA PRO A 279 -8.44 18.04 2.16
C PRO A 279 -8.81 16.57 1.95
N PHE A 280 -8.17 15.64 2.67
CA PHE A 280 -8.55 14.22 2.66
C PHE A 280 -9.52 13.93 3.80
N LYS A 281 -10.64 13.28 3.49
CA LYS A 281 -11.58 12.74 4.47
C LYS A 281 -11.59 11.22 4.34
N VAL A 282 -11.46 10.53 5.47
CA VAL A 282 -11.42 9.06 5.53
C VAL A 282 -12.51 8.58 6.47
N THR A 283 -13.26 7.57 6.04
CA THR A 283 -14.19 6.82 6.88
C THR A 283 -14.08 5.33 6.59
N GLY A 284 -14.48 4.46 7.52
CA GLY A 284 -14.72 3.06 7.20
C GLY A 284 -15.90 2.92 6.22
N LEU A 285 -15.78 2.03 5.24
CA LEU A 285 -16.78 1.80 4.20
C LEU A 285 -18.05 1.18 4.78
N LEU A 286 -17.89 0.20 5.66
CA LEU A 286 -19.00 -0.46 6.35
C LEU A 286 -19.44 0.33 7.58
N SER A 287 -18.48 0.76 8.39
CA SER A 287 -18.75 1.36 9.69
C SER A 287 -19.17 2.84 9.63
N GLY A 288 -18.80 3.56 8.57
CA GLY A 288 -18.97 5.00 8.45
C GLY A 288 -18.16 5.81 9.47
N GLN A 289 -17.29 5.16 10.26
CA GLN A 289 -16.54 5.79 11.34
C GLN A 289 -15.26 6.43 10.82
N VAL A 290 -14.90 7.57 11.40
CA VAL A 290 -13.64 8.25 11.13
C VAL A 290 -12.50 7.45 11.80
N PRO A 291 -11.34 7.25 11.15
CA PRO A 291 -10.18 6.63 11.80
C PRO A 291 -9.75 7.40 13.06
N PRO A 292 -9.21 6.71 14.08
CA PRO A 292 -8.53 7.37 15.18
C PRO A 292 -7.38 8.26 14.70
N GLN A 293 -7.06 9.33 15.44
CA GLN A 293 -5.91 10.20 15.15
C GLN A 293 -4.57 9.65 15.68
N VAL A 294 -4.59 8.50 16.33
CA VAL A 294 -3.40 7.86 16.90
C VAL A 294 -3.42 6.39 16.52
N CYS A 295 -2.32 5.92 15.95
CA CYS A 295 -2.13 4.51 15.63
C CYS A 295 -1.93 3.69 16.91
N ASP A 296 -2.88 2.80 17.17
CA ASP A 296 -2.83 1.89 18.31
C ASP A 296 -2.35 0.49 17.88
N TYR A 297 -1.09 0.23 18.16
CA TYR A 297 -0.39 -1.03 17.91
C TYR A 297 -0.66 -2.12 18.95
N SER A 298 -1.52 -1.88 19.94
CA SER A 298 -1.90 -2.92 20.88
C SER A 298 -2.66 -4.04 20.16
N ARG A 299 -2.37 -5.29 20.53
CA ARG A 299 -3.16 -6.46 20.13
C ARG A 299 -4.43 -6.60 20.96
#